data_AF-A0A258SYD1-F1
#
_entry.id   AF-A0A258SYD1-F1
#
_cell.length_a   1.000
_cell.length_b   1.000
_cell.length_c   1.000
_cell.angle_alpha   90.00
_cell.angle_beta   90.00
_cell.angle_gamma   90.00
#
_symmetry.space_group_name_H-M   'P 1'
#
loop_
_entity.id
_entity.type
_entity.pdbx_description
1 polymer ?
#
loop_
_entity_poly.entity_id
_entity_poly.type
_entity_poly.pdbx_seq_one_letter_code
_entity_poly.pdbx_strand_id
1 'polypeptide(L)'
;MINCLLIKISYNSRGLPVRSYRTIHSHELMLGRGAECNVHLPDPRLSMHHAVIKLNDEGQPVIQAMNGELEVDGALIPGMVLTHGTHIMVGPYELRVEPAPPDVNLAISLALAHRLPDDFQDLKSRTHQPLKNASSFKRRLSIALAALIAVVFLGLPLLQILVPQVQTSMAELPFGFDRVWSPGRISPSHMHFGSQCVNCHQQPLQKVSDKACLSCHQDTAAHITDPALQKKAFNAAHRFVGTTRCAECHEEHKAPHPIAKQDNGMCVKCHGNIKVINPNSTLSNVHD
;
A
#
# COMPACT_ATOMS: atom_id res chain seq x y z
N MET A 1 17.07 48.62 -8.27
CA MET A 1 16.82 47.17 -8.27
C MET A 1 17.99 46.45 -7.62
N ILE A 2 17.73 45.41 -6.84
CA ILE A 2 18.76 44.59 -6.20
C ILE A 2 19.18 43.49 -7.17
N ASN A 3 20.50 43.37 -7.37
CA ASN A 3 21.15 42.25 -8.01
C ASN A 3 22.02 41.56 -6.96
N CYS A 4 21.50 40.48 -6.37
CA CYS A 4 22.08 39.83 -5.21
C CYS A 4 22.68 38.47 -5.56
N LEU A 5 23.95 38.25 -5.21
CA LEU A 5 24.56 36.93 -5.17
C LEU A 5 24.26 36.25 -3.82
N LEU A 6 23.42 35.22 -3.85
CA LEU A 6 23.13 34.37 -2.69
C LEU A 6 24.08 33.17 -2.66
N ILE A 7 24.81 33.01 -1.55
CA ILE A 7 25.69 31.89 -1.26
C ILE A 7 25.06 31.06 -0.15
N LYS A 8 24.35 30.00 -0.49
CA LYS A 8 23.74 29.10 0.50
C LYS A 8 24.77 28.06 0.95
N ILE A 9 25.05 28.04 2.25
CA ILE A 9 26.01 27.12 2.88
C ILE A 9 25.20 26.02 3.60
N SER A 10 25.34 24.78 3.12
CA SER A 10 24.83 23.59 3.78
C SER A 10 25.99 22.70 4.25
N TYR A 11 25.69 21.70 5.09
CA TYR A 11 26.71 20.76 5.58
C TYR A 11 26.32 19.34 5.18
N ASN A 12 27.26 18.59 4.60
CA ASN A 12 27.03 17.19 4.23
C ASN A 12 27.05 16.26 5.46
N SER A 13 26.84 14.96 5.26
CA SER A 13 26.86 13.95 6.33
C SER A 13 28.22 13.83 7.04
N ARG A 14 29.30 14.36 6.46
CA ARG A 14 30.65 14.40 7.05
C ARG A 14 30.95 15.73 7.76
N GLY A 15 29.98 16.65 7.83
CA GLY A 15 30.15 17.97 8.45
C GLY A 15 30.96 18.96 7.61
N LEU A 16 31.21 18.68 6.33
CA LEU A 16 31.93 19.60 5.45
C LEU A 16 30.96 20.61 4.80
N PRO A 17 31.35 21.90 4.70
CA PRO A 17 30.51 22.92 4.08
C PRO A 17 30.41 22.73 2.57
N VAL A 18 29.19 22.76 2.06
CA VAL A 18 28.83 22.73 0.64
C VAL A 18 28.18 24.06 0.30
N ARG A 19 28.71 24.75 -0.71
CA ARG A 19 28.24 26.07 -1.13
C ARG A 19 27.46 25.98 -2.44
N SER A 20 26.30 26.62 -2.46
CA SER A 20 25.47 26.79 -3.67
C SER A 20 25.35 28.28 -3.97
N TYR A 21 25.54 28.65 -5.22
CA TYR A 21 25.52 30.03 -5.68
C TYR A 21 24.27 30.29 -6.52
N ARG A 22 23.60 31.41 -6.28
CA ARG A 22 22.44 31.82 -7.07
C ARG A 22 22.38 33.34 -7.16
N THR A 23 22.28 33.88 -8.37
CA THR A 23 22.02 35.31 -8.57
C THR A 23 20.51 35.57 -8.59
N ILE A 24 20.06 36.59 -7.86
CA ILE A 24 18.66 36.97 -7.73
C ILE A 24 18.51 38.44 -8.10
N HIS A 25 17.68 38.70 -9.11
CA HIS A 25 17.30 40.05 -9.54
C HIS A 25 15.88 40.35 -9.06
N SER A 26 15.71 41.34 -8.18
CA SER A 26 14.41 41.74 -7.66
C SER A 26 14.40 43.19 -7.18
N HIS A 27 13.22 43.79 -7.05
CA HIS A 27 13.07 45.08 -6.37
C HIS A 27 13.26 44.94 -4.86
N GLU A 28 12.77 43.83 -4.30
CA GLU A 28 12.83 43.49 -2.89
C GLU A 28 13.19 42.01 -2.77
N LEU A 29 14.10 41.68 -1.84
CA LEU A 29 14.50 40.29 -1.59
C LEU A 29 13.88 39.81 -0.28
N MET A 30 12.86 38.98 -0.38
CA MET A 30 12.13 38.45 0.76
C MET A 30 12.76 37.16 1.29
N LEU A 31 12.92 37.10 2.61
CA LEU A 31 13.45 35.96 3.35
C LEU A 31 12.38 35.43 4.31
N GLY A 32 12.11 34.13 4.26
CA GLY A 32 11.09 33.54 5.13
C GLY A 32 10.80 32.08 4.82
N ARG A 33 9.87 31.51 5.59
CA ARG A 33 9.42 30.12 5.46
C ARG A 33 8.49 29.90 4.26
N GLY A 34 7.90 30.97 3.73
CA GLY A 34 7.06 30.91 2.55
C GLY A 34 7.81 30.44 1.31
N ALA A 35 7.18 29.58 0.52
CA ALA A 35 7.74 29.11 -0.75
C ALA A 35 7.82 30.22 -1.81
N GLU A 36 7.04 31.27 -1.63
CA GLU A 36 6.99 32.52 -2.40
C GLU A 36 8.17 33.47 -2.10
N CYS A 37 8.90 33.26 -1.00
CA CYS A 37 10.07 34.07 -0.67
C CYS A 37 11.19 33.86 -1.69
N ASN A 38 11.87 34.94 -2.08
CA ASN A 38 13.04 34.84 -2.97
C ASN A 38 14.13 33.94 -2.35
N VAL A 39 14.29 34.04 -1.03
CA VAL A 39 15.16 33.19 -0.22
C VAL A 39 14.28 32.35 0.71
N HIS A 40 13.98 31.13 0.29
CA HIS A 40 13.18 30.18 1.07
C HIS A 40 14.01 29.52 2.18
N LEU A 41 13.53 29.70 3.42
CA LEU A 41 14.13 29.26 4.68
C LEU A 41 13.17 28.30 5.40
N PRO A 42 13.25 26.98 5.15
CA PRO A 42 12.29 26.00 5.66
C PRO A 42 12.54 25.64 7.13
N ASP A 43 12.41 26.61 8.03
CA ASP A 43 12.48 26.40 9.49
C ASP A 43 11.18 26.85 10.15
N PRO A 44 10.57 26.03 11.03
CA PRO A 44 9.29 26.37 11.67
C PRO A 44 9.37 27.60 12.57
N ARG A 45 10.55 27.98 13.07
CA ARG A 45 10.77 29.17 13.91
C ARG A 45 10.75 30.48 13.11
N LEU A 46 10.73 30.41 11.78
CA LEU A 46 10.61 31.57 10.91
C LEU A 46 9.15 31.81 10.51
N SER A 47 8.79 33.09 10.42
CA SER A 47 7.53 33.55 9.83
C SER A 47 7.48 33.25 8.33
N MET A 48 6.27 33.20 7.76
CA MET A 48 6.09 33.03 6.31
C MET A 48 6.86 34.10 5.53
N HIS A 49 6.70 35.36 5.93
CA HIS A 49 7.51 36.50 5.48
C HIS A 49 8.23 37.06 6.70
N HIS A 50 9.52 36.74 6.86
CA HIS A 50 10.25 37.05 8.10
C HIS A 50 11.01 38.38 7.99
N ALA A 51 11.77 38.56 6.91
CA ALA A 51 12.52 39.78 6.65
C ALA A 51 12.54 40.12 5.16
N VAL A 52 12.80 41.37 4.84
CA VAL A 52 12.92 41.87 3.47
C VAL A 52 14.16 42.75 3.34
N ILE A 53 14.89 42.58 2.24
CA ILE A 53 16.01 43.45 1.88
C ILE A 53 15.55 44.37 0.74
N LYS A 54 15.71 45.67 0.92
CA LYS A 54 15.36 46.73 -0.03
C LYS A 54 16.50 47.73 -0.14
N LEU A 55 16.51 48.57 -1.18
CA LEU A 55 17.42 49.72 -1.22
C LEU A 55 16.77 50.89 -0.49
N ASN A 56 17.53 51.63 0.33
CA ASN A 56 17.08 52.90 0.89
C ASN A 56 17.15 54.04 -0.16
N ASP A 57 16.75 55.24 0.23
CA ASP A 57 16.78 56.43 -0.63
C ASP A 57 18.20 56.79 -1.09
N GLU A 58 19.23 56.37 -0.35
CA GLU A 58 20.65 56.54 -0.68
C GLU A 58 21.21 55.41 -1.57
N GLY A 59 20.37 54.44 -1.96
CA GLY A 59 20.75 53.31 -2.81
C GLY A 59 21.51 52.19 -2.09
N GLN A 60 21.58 52.21 -0.76
CA GLN A 60 22.21 51.18 0.06
C GLN A 60 21.23 50.05 0.39
N PRO A 61 21.65 48.79 0.39
CA PRO A 61 20.82 47.67 0.80
C PRO A 61 20.56 47.71 2.32
N VAL A 62 19.30 47.60 2.70
CA VAL A 62 18.81 47.60 4.09
C VAL A 62 17.95 46.37 4.29
N ILE A 63 18.18 45.64 5.38
CA ILE A 63 17.32 44.54 5.82
C ILE A 63 16.33 45.05 6.86
N GLN A 64 15.07 44.66 6.75
CA GLN A 64 13.99 45.01 7.69
C GLN A 64 13.21 43.76 8.08
N ALA A 65 12.89 43.63 9.36
CA ALA A 65 11.99 42.60 9.85
C ALA A 65 10.55 42.92 9.41
N MET A 66 9.86 41.93 8.83
CA MET A 66 8.43 42.05 8.48
C MET A 66 7.55 41.49 9.59
N ASN A 67 7.85 40.26 10.01
CA ASN A 67 7.17 39.56 11.10
C ASN A 67 8.19 38.70 11.85
N GLY A 68 8.48 39.08 13.09
CA GLY A 68 9.56 38.50 13.90
C GLY A 68 10.61 39.57 14.22
N GLU A 69 11.81 39.12 14.57
CA GLU A 69 12.91 39.98 14.98
C GLU A 69 14.19 39.53 14.26
N LEU A 70 15.04 40.50 13.92
CA LEU A 70 16.40 40.22 13.46
C LEU A 70 17.33 40.36 14.65
N GLU A 71 18.34 39.50 14.76
CA GLU A 71 19.28 39.55 15.88
C GLU A 71 20.70 39.88 15.36
N VAL A 72 21.33 40.88 15.96
CA VAL A 72 22.72 41.29 15.69
C VAL A 72 23.45 41.35 17.02
N ASP A 73 24.54 40.59 17.15
CA ASP A 73 25.35 40.51 18.37
C ASP A 73 24.52 40.22 19.65
N GLY A 74 23.44 39.44 19.53
CA GLY A 74 22.54 39.11 20.64
C GLY A 74 21.42 40.13 20.91
N ALA A 75 21.39 41.25 20.20
CA ALA A 75 20.36 42.28 20.34
C ALA A 75 19.32 42.18 19.23
N LEU A 76 18.04 42.26 19.61
CA LEU A 76 16.91 42.25 18.69
C LEU A 76 16.71 43.64 18.07
N ILE A 77 16.74 43.71 16.75
CA ILE A 77 16.62 44.96 16.00
C ILE A 77 15.55 44.85 14.89
N PRO A 78 14.86 45.96 14.57
CA PRO A 78 13.85 45.97 13.51
C PRO A 78 14.45 45.97 12.09
N GLY A 79 15.74 46.32 11.95
CA GLY A 79 16.42 46.38 10.68
C GLY A 79 17.75 47.15 10.75
N MET A 80 18.55 47.05 9.70
CA MET A 80 19.83 47.76 9.59
C MET A 80 20.30 47.87 8.14
N VAL A 81 21.24 48.78 7.90
CA VAL A 81 21.98 48.85 6.63
C VAL A 81 22.93 47.66 6.52
N LEU A 82 22.91 46.97 5.39
CA LEU A 82 23.79 45.86 5.08
C LEU A 82 25.11 46.39 4.53
N THR A 83 26.13 46.46 5.38
CA THR A 83 27.50 46.81 5.00
C THR A 83 28.38 45.57 4.94
N HIS A 84 29.47 45.61 4.18
CA HIS A 84 30.41 44.49 4.11
C HIS A 84 30.88 44.06 5.51
N GLY A 85 30.84 42.75 5.77
CA GLY A 85 31.18 42.18 7.07
C GLY A 85 30.08 42.28 8.12
N THR A 86 28.87 42.71 7.75
CA THR A 86 27.69 42.62 8.64
C THR A 86 27.33 41.15 8.87
N HIS A 87 27.08 40.79 10.12
CA HIS A 87 26.54 39.50 10.54
C HIS A 87 25.17 39.71 11.16
N ILE A 88 24.16 38.99 10.69
CA ILE A 88 22.80 39.09 11.21
C ILE A 88 22.14 37.72 11.25
N MET A 89 21.42 37.47 12.32
CA MET A 89 20.62 36.28 12.49
C MET A 89 19.20 36.54 11.98
N VAL A 90 18.79 35.70 11.03
CA VAL A 90 17.44 35.62 10.48
C VAL A 90 16.83 34.32 11.02
N GLY A 91 16.21 34.42 12.20
CA GLY A 91 15.89 33.26 13.04
C GLY A 91 17.13 32.38 13.26
N PRO A 92 17.11 31.09 12.87
CA PRO A 92 18.27 30.21 13.08
C PRO A 92 19.35 30.28 12.01
N TYR A 93 19.17 31.11 10.98
CA TYR A 93 20.13 31.27 9.90
C TYR A 93 21.02 32.48 10.17
N GLU A 94 22.32 32.29 10.06
CA GLU A 94 23.30 33.37 10.01
C GLU A 94 23.40 33.87 8.57
N LEU A 95 23.12 35.15 8.37
CA LEU A 95 23.34 35.90 7.14
C LEU A 95 24.59 36.76 7.30
N ARG A 96 25.51 36.66 6.35
CA ARG A 96 26.72 37.48 6.31
C ARG A 96 26.79 38.24 5.00
N VAL A 97 27.17 39.52 5.06
CA VAL A 97 27.39 40.33 3.87
C VAL A 97 28.82 40.13 3.39
N GLU A 98 28.96 39.50 2.23
CA GLU A 98 30.23 39.17 1.59
C GLU A 98 30.69 40.33 0.67
N PRO A 99 31.99 40.39 0.29
CA PRO A 99 32.44 41.32 -0.73
C PRO A 99 31.65 41.11 -2.03
N ALA A 100 30.94 42.14 -2.50
CA ALA A 100 30.19 42.07 -3.74
C ALA A 100 31.14 42.05 -4.96
N PRO A 101 31.08 41.02 -5.82
CA PRO A 101 31.74 41.04 -7.13
C PRO A 101 31.26 42.19 -8.03
N PRO A 102 32.02 42.57 -9.08
CA PRO A 102 31.72 43.75 -9.91
C PRO A 102 30.36 43.71 -10.63
N ASP A 103 29.80 42.52 -10.81
CA ASP A 103 28.56 42.25 -11.54
C ASP A 103 27.30 42.30 -10.66
N VAL A 104 27.43 42.37 -9.33
CA VAL A 104 26.31 42.38 -8.36
C VAL A 104 26.43 43.56 -7.39
N ASN A 105 25.30 44.05 -6.88
CA ASN A 105 25.29 45.16 -5.91
C ASN A 105 25.12 44.70 -4.46
N LEU A 106 24.92 43.40 -4.23
CA LEU A 106 24.89 42.77 -2.92
C LEU A 106 25.38 41.32 -3.04
N ALA A 107 26.22 40.87 -2.11
CA ALA A 107 26.56 39.46 -1.95
C ALA A 107 26.29 39.05 -0.51
N ILE A 108 25.51 37.98 -0.32
CA ILE A 108 25.18 37.45 1.01
C ILE A 108 25.47 35.97 1.06
N SER A 109 26.08 35.52 2.17
CA SER A 109 26.16 34.12 2.52
C SER A 109 25.16 33.79 3.62
N LEU A 110 24.58 32.59 3.54
CA LEU A 110 23.54 32.14 4.45
C LEU A 110 23.84 30.73 4.92
N ALA A 111 23.99 30.54 6.23
CA ALA A 111 24.25 29.25 6.87
C ALA A 111 23.23 28.99 7.99
N LEU A 112 22.84 27.74 8.20
CA LEU A 112 22.03 27.35 9.36
C LEU A 112 22.94 27.21 10.59
N ALA A 113 22.91 28.19 11.50
CA ALA A 113 23.78 28.21 12.69
C ALA A 113 23.17 27.40 13.85
N HIS A 114 21.88 27.60 14.12
CA HIS A 114 21.18 26.94 15.22
C HIS A 114 20.20 25.89 14.69
N ARG A 115 20.63 24.63 14.54
CA ARG A 115 19.68 23.54 14.23
C ARG A 115 18.69 23.37 15.37
N LEU A 116 17.44 23.05 15.05
CA LEU A 116 16.55 22.51 16.09
C LEU A 116 17.27 21.32 16.74
N PRO A 117 17.28 21.23 18.08
CA PRO A 117 17.64 20.00 18.76
C PRO A 117 16.88 18.86 18.09
N ASP A 118 17.60 17.82 17.70
CA ASP A 118 16.95 16.61 17.23
C ASP A 118 16.32 15.98 18.47
N ASP A 119 15.07 16.38 18.77
CA ASP A 119 14.32 15.92 19.95
C ASP A 119 14.34 14.40 20.03
N PHE A 120 14.39 13.72 18.87
CA PHE A 120 14.56 12.28 18.81
C PHE A 120 15.91 11.81 19.36
N GLN A 121 17.02 12.50 19.04
CA GLN A 121 18.35 12.17 19.61
C GLN A 121 18.48 12.54 21.09
N ASP A 122 17.90 13.66 21.54
CA ASP A 122 17.90 14.03 22.95
C ASP A 122 17.00 13.09 23.78
N LEU A 123 15.82 12.72 23.27
CA LEU A 123 14.98 11.69 23.88
C LEU A 123 15.70 10.34 23.89
N LYS A 124 16.35 9.94 22.79
CA LYS A 124 17.10 8.69 22.71
C LYS A 124 18.29 8.65 23.67
N SER A 125 18.99 9.77 23.87
CA SER A 125 20.13 9.85 24.79
C SER A 125 19.69 9.75 26.25
N ARG A 126 18.54 10.33 26.60
CA ARG A 126 17.96 10.31 27.97
C ARG A 126 17.18 9.03 28.28
N THR A 127 16.72 8.29 27.27
CA THR A 127 16.02 7.02 27.46
C THR A 127 17.03 5.91 27.76
N HIS A 128 17.55 5.91 28.98
CA HIS A 128 18.45 4.88 29.45
C HIS A 128 17.63 3.62 29.79
N GLN A 129 17.86 2.59 28.97
CA GLN A 129 17.47 1.19 29.14
C GLN A 129 16.05 0.83 28.66
N PRO A 130 15.94 -0.04 27.62
CA PRO A 130 14.66 -0.68 27.34
C PRO A 130 14.22 -1.49 28.57
N LEU A 131 12.93 -1.44 28.90
CA LEU A 131 12.29 -2.27 29.93
C LEU A 131 12.89 -3.68 29.90
N LYS A 132 13.48 -4.12 31.03
CA LYS A 132 14.07 -5.47 31.15
C LYS A 132 13.05 -6.49 30.65
N ASN A 133 13.47 -7.33 29.71
CA ASN A 133 12.65 -8.38 29.08
C ASN A 133 11.51 -7.93 28.15
N ALA A 134 11.32 -6.63 27.85
CA ALA A 134 10.23 -6.19 26.98
C ALA A 134 10.30 -6.81 25.57
N SER A 135 11.51 -7.01 25.03
CA SER A 135 11.70 -7.72 23.76
C SER A 135 11.32 -9.20 23.86
N SER A 136 11.64 -9.85 24.99
CA SER A 136 11.31 -11.26 25.21
C SER A 136 9.82 -11.51 25.39
N PHE A 137 9.10 -10.62 26.10
CA PHE A 137 7.65 -10.70 26.26
C PHE A 137 6.95 -10.49 24.92
N LYS A 138 7.33 -9.47 24.15
CA LYS A 138 6.79 -9.23 22.81
C LYS A 138 7.05 -10.42 21.88
N ARG A 139 8.24 -11.01 21.93
CA ARG A 139 8.58 -12.20 21.13
C ARG A 139 7.75 -13.42 21.54
N ARG A 140 7.59 -13.68 22.84
CA ARG A 140 6.77 -14.78 23.34
C ARG A 140 5.30 -14.60 22.98
N LEU A 141 4.75 -13.39 23.15
CA LEU A 141 3.38 -13.08 22.79
C LEU A 141 3.16 -13.20 21.28
N SER A 142 4.10 -12.71 20.47
CA SER A 142 4.04 -12.82 19.00
C SER A 142 4.06 -14.30 18.56
N ILE A 143 4.95 -15.12 19.12
CA ILE A 143 4.99 -16.56 18.83
C ILE A 143 3.72 -17.25 19.32
N ALA A 144 3.21 -16.90 20.50
CA ALA A 144 1.99 -17.47 21.05
C ALA A 144 0.77 -17.15 20.17
N LEU A 145 0.64 -15.90 19.70
CA LEU A 145 -0.44 -15.50 18.79
C LEU A 145 -0.29 -16.15 17.41
N ALA A 146 0.94 -16.25 16.89
CA ALA A 146 1.20 -16.94 15.64
C ALA A 146 0.86 -18.44 15.75
N ALA A 147 1.23 -19.08 16.86
CA ALA A 147 0.90 -20.48 17.14
C ALA A 147 -0.61 -20.66 17.31
N LEU A 148 -1.30 -19.74 18.00
CA LEU A 148 -2.76 -19.76 18.14
C LEU A 148 -3.44 -19.68 16.77
N ILE A 149 -3.01 -18.74 15.90
CA ILE A 149 -3.52 -18.63 14.53
C ILE A 149 -3.24 -19.93 13.76
N ALA A 150 -2.03 -20.47 13.83
CA ALA A 150 -1.70 -21.73 13.17
C ALA A 150 -2.56 -22.90 13.67
N VAL A 151 -2.81 -22.99 14.98
CA VAL A 151 -3.67 -24.04 15.54
C VAL A 151 -5.11 -23.87 15.07
N VAL A 152 -5.67 -22.66 15.13
CA VAL A 152 -7.08 -22.42 14.77
C VAL A 152 -7.33 -22.57 13.27
N PHE A 153 -6.44 -22.04 12.42
CA PHE A 153 -6.65 -21.96 10.97
C PHE A 153 -5.99 -23.09 10.18
N LEU A 154 -5.19 -23.94 10.81
CA LEU A 154 -4.51 -25.06 10.15
C LEU A 154 -4.54 -26.34 10.99
N GLY A 155 -4.15 -26.27 12.26
CA GLY A 155 -4.09 -27.44 13.15
C GLY A 155 -5.43 -28.14 13.36
N LEU A 156 -6.46 -27.40 13.79
CA LEU A 156 -7.80 -27.93 14.03
C LEU A 156 -8.51 -28.41 12.76
N PRO A 157 -8.50 -27.68 11.62
CA PRO A 157 -9.02 -28.19 10.34
C PRO A 157 -8.34 -29.50 9.91
N LEU A 158 -7.00 -29.56 9.97
CA LEU A 158 -6.27 -30.78 9.62
C LEU A 158 -6.59 -31.92 10.57
N LEU A 159 -6.69 -31.67 11.88
CA LEU A 159 -7.07 -32.68 12.85
C LEU A 159 -8.45 -33.26 12.53
N GLN A 160 -9.44 -32.42 12.22
CA GLN A 160 -10.78 -32.86 11.83
C GLN A 160 -10.76 -33.68 10.53
N ILE A 161 -9.94 -33.31 9.55
CA ILE A 161 -9.86 -34.01 8.25
C ILE A 161 -9.11 -35.35 8.37
N LEU A 162 -8.08 -35.43 9.20
CA LEU A 162 -7.20 -36.60 9.30
C LEU A 162 -7.67 -37.64 10.33
N VAL A 163 -8.50 -37.24 11.30
CA VAL A 163 -8.98 -38.11 12.38
C VAL A 163 -10.48 -38.37 12.23
N PRO A 164 -10.90 -39.57 11.75
CA PRO A 164 -12.31 -39.87 11.47
C PRO A 164 -13.24 -39.69 12.68
N GLN A 165 -12.75 -39.97 13.89
CA GLN A 165 -13.54 -39.79 15.11
C GLN A 165 -13.92 -38.32 15.33
N VAL A 166 -12.95 -37.41 15.13
CA VAL A 166 -13.18 -35.96 15.26
C VAL A 166 -14.13 -35.48 14.16
N GLN A 167 -13.95 -35.97 12.94
CA GLN A 167 -14.82 -35.68 11.81
C GLN A 167 -16.29 -36.04 12.11
N THR A 168 -16.57 -37.25 12.57
CA THR A 168 -17.94 -37.70 12.87
C THR A 168 -18.54 -36.90 14.03
N SER A 169 -17.78 -36.62 15.09
CA SER A 169 -18.28 -35.81 16.21
C SER A 169 -18.57 -34.35 15.80
N MET A 170 -17.77 -33.77 14.90
CA MET A 170 -17.97 -32.40 14.42
C MET A 170 -19.10 -32.29 13.39
N ALA A 171 -19.43 -33.36 12.67
CA ALA A 171 -20.50 -33.38 11.67
C ALA A 171 -21.89 -33.05 12.24
N GLU A 172 -22.13 -33.44 13.49
CA GLU A 172 -23.38 -33.23 14.23
C GLU A 172 -23.51 -31.81 14.84
N LEU A 173 -22.43 -31.03 14.83
CA LEU A 173 -22.40 -29.71 15.44
C LEU A 173 -22.71 -28.60 14.42
N PRO A 174 -23.34 -27.49 14.87
CA PRO A 174 -23.63 -26.36 14.00
C PRO A 174 -22.37 -25.58 13.58
N PHE A 175 -21.18 -25.96 14.07
CA PHE A 175 -19.88 -25.43 13.70
C PHE A 175 -18.88 -26.58 13.53
N GLY A 176 -17.99 -26.47 12.54
CA GLY A 176 -16.87 -27.38 12.30
C GLY A 176 -15.59 -26.58 12.18
N PHE A 177 -14.44 -27.15 12.55
CA PHE A 177 -13.14 -26.48 12.46
C PHE A 177 -12.73 -26.26 11.00
N ASP A 178 -13.12 -27.16 10.11
CA ASP A 178 -12.88 -27.09 8.65
C ASP A 178 -13.64 -25.97 7.93
N ARG A 179 -14.68 -25.39 8.55
CA ARG A 179 -15.44 -24.28 7.94
C ARG A 179 -14.60 -23.05 7.63
N VAL A 180 -13.50 -22.85 8.33
CA VAL A 180 -12.57 -21.75 8.07
C VAL A 180 -11.91 -21.86 6.69
N TRP A 181 -11.94 -23.04 6.08
CA TRP A 181 -11.48 -23.31 4.72
C TRP A 181 -12.60 -23.36 3.69
N SER A 182 -13.83 -23.02 4.07
CA SER A 182 -14.97 -23.04 3.16
C SER A 182 -14.82 -21.93 2.10
N PRO A 183 -14.83 -22.25 0.80
CA PRO A 183 -14.76 -21.26 -0.28
C PRO A 183 -16.00 -20.36 -0.39
N GLY A 184 -17.09 -20.74 0.30
CA GLY A 184 -18.38 -20.07 0.20
C GLY A 184 -19.51 -20.96 0.71
N ARG A 185 -20.73 -20.44 0.69
CA ARG A 185 -21.92 -21.18 1.13
C ARG A 185 -22.36 -22.19 0.07
N ILE A 186 -22.78 -23.36 0.54
CA ILE A 186 -23.33 -24.43 -0.28
C ILE A 186 -24.76 -24.07 -0.73
N SER A 187 -25.14 -24.55 -1.92
CA SER A 187 -26.43 -24.35 -2.55
C SER A 187 -27.58 -24.88 -1.68
N PRO A 188 -28.81 -24.35 -1.83
CA PRO A 188 -29.95 -24.79 -1.04
C PRO A 188 -30.21 -26.30 -1.13
N SER A 189 -30.00 -26.90 -2.31
CA SER A 189 -30.19 -28.33 -2.56
C SER A 189 -29.26 -29.23 -1.76
N HIS A 190 -28.09 -28.75 -1.37
CA HIS A 190 -27.08 -29.50 -0.60
C HIS A 190 -26.91 -28.97 0.84
N MET A 191 -27.71 -27.99 1.25
CA MET A 191 -27.58 -27.33 2.55
C MET A 191 -27.71 -28.29 3.73
N HIS A 192 -28.52 -29.35 3.59
CA HIS A 192 -28.81 -30.31 4.65
C HIS A 192 -27.56 -31.01 5.20
N PHE A 193 -26.54 -31.22 4.37
CA PHE A 193 -25.25 -31.80 4.76
C PHE A 193 -24.10 -30.79 4.61
N GLY A 194 -24.39 -29.49 4.65
CA GLY A 194 -23.40 -28.44 4.38
C GLY A 194 -22.22 -28.38 5.36
N SER A 195 -22.31 -29.04 6.52
CA SER A 195 -21.20 -29.24 7.46
C SER A 195 -20.36 -30.49 7.19
N GLN A 196 -20.82 -31.38 6.30
CA GLN A 196 -20.20 -32.69 6.05
C GLN A 196 -19.33 -32.62 4.79
N CYS A 197 -18.28 -31.79 4.82
CA CYS A 197 -17.43 -31.51 3.65
C CYS A 197 -16.88 -32.77 2.97
N VAL A 198 -16.64 -33.82 3.75
CA VAL A 198 -16.13 -35.13 3.32
C VAL A 198 -17.05 -35.92 2.38
N ASN A 199 -18.35 -35.59 2.31
CA ASN A 199 -19.27 -36.21 1.37
C ASN A 199 -18.84 -35.92 -0.08
N CYS A 200 -18.25 -34.75 -0.31
CA CYS A 200 -17.74 -34.32 -1.61
C CYS A 200 -16.19 -34.33 -1.65
N HIS A 201 -15.53 -33.81 -0.62
CA HIS A 201 -14.07 -33.72 -0.51
C HIS A 201 -13.47 -34.99 0.10
N GLN A 202 -13.44 -36.05 -0.70
CA GLN A 202 -12.96 -37.37 -0.29
C GLN A 202 -11.44 -37.45 -0.08
N GLN A 203 -10.67 -36.52 -0.67
CA GLN A 203 -9.21 -36.49 -0.59
C GLN A 203 -8.73 -35.05 -0.28
N PRO A 204 -7.85 -34.85 0.71
CA PRO A 204 -7.32 -33.53 1.04
C PRO A 204 -6.58 -32.90 -0.14
N LEU A 205 -6.75 -31.59 -0.33
CA LEU A 205 -6.07 -30.79 -1.37
C LEU A 205 -6.30 -31.28 -2.81
N GLN A 206 -7.29 -32.14 -3.04
CA GLN A 206 -7.73 -32.55 -4.36
C GLN A 206 -9.09 -31.95 -4.71
N LYS A 207 -9.33 -31.75 -6.00
CA LYS A 207 -10.64 -31.30 -6.49
C LYS A 207 -11.67 -32.43 -6.33
N VAL A 208 -12.91 -32.09 -5.99
CA VAL A 208 -14.04 -33.04 -5.86
C VAL A 208 -14.22 -33.88 -7.12
N SER A 209 -14.11 -35.21 -7.00
CA SER A 209 -14.22 -36.11 -8.15
C SER A 209 -15.67 -36.24 -8.65
N ASP A 210 -15.87 -36.58 -9.92
CA ASP A 210 -17.21 -36.84 -10.47
C ASP A 210 -17.87 -38.04 -9.77
N LYS A 211 -17.05 -39.01 -9.33
CA LYS A 211 -17.51 -40.17 -8.53
C LYS A 211 -18.14 -39.74 -7.20
N ALA A 212 -17.65 -38.66 -6.57
CA ALA A 212 -18.24 -38.15 -5.34
C ALA A 212 -19.65 -37.58 -5.57
N CYS A 213 -19.88 -36.89 -6.69
CA CYS A 213 -21.23 -36.45 -7.06
C CYS A 213 -22.13 -37.66 -7.36
N LEU A 214 -21.62 -38.60 -8.15
CA LEU A 214 -22.33 -39.81 -8.56
C LEU A 214 -22.54 -40.82 -7.44
N SER A 215 -22.07 -40.60 -6.20
CA SER A 215 -22.47 -41.49 -5.09
C SER A 215 -23.94 -41.31 -4.72
N CYS A 216 -24.49 -40.11 -4.95
CA CYS A 216 -25.90 -39.79 -4.69
C CYS A 216 -26.68 -39.51 -5.99
N HIS A 217 -26.00 -39.10 -7.06
CA HIS A 217 -26.61 -38.71 -8.33
C HIS A 217 -26.56 -39.80 -9.42
N GLN A 218 -26.57 -41.08 -9.05
CA GLN A 218 -26.43 -42.22 -9.97
C GLN A 218 -27.49 -42.23 -11.08
N ASP A 219 -28.73 -41.88 -10.71
CA ASP A 219 -29.89 -41.90 -11.61
C ASP A 219 -30.12 -40.56 -12.32
N THR A 220 -29.14 -39.65 -12.26
CA THR A 220 -29.26 -38.35 -12.94
C THR A 220 -29.14 -38.56 -14.45
N ALA A 221 -30.13 -38.07 -15.19
CA ALA A 221 -30.12 -38.14 -16.63
C ALA A 221 -28.86 -37.50 -17.22
N ALA A 222 -28.27 -38.19 -18.20
CA ALA A 222 -27.16 -37.67 -18.97
C ALA A 222 -27.58 -36.39 -19.71
N HIS A 223 -26.64 -35.46 -19.90
CA HIS A 223 -26.91 -34.24 -20.69
C HIS A 223 -27.18 -34.58 -22.16
N ILE A 224 -26.56 -35.65 -22.67
CA ILE A 224 -26.82 -36.23 -23.99
C ILE A 224 -27.12 -37.73 -23.80
N THR A 225 -28.28 -38.18 -24.27
CA THR A 225 -28.77 -39.55 -24.09
C THR A 225 -27.87 -40.60 -24.74
N ASP A 226 -27.22 -40.28 -25.86
CA ASP A 226 -26.22 -41.14 -26.50
C ASP A 226 -24.87 -41.01 -25.77
N PRO A 227 -24.38 -42.07 -25.09
CA PRO A 227 -23.13 -42.02 -24.34
C PRO A 227 -21.89 -41.77 -25.20
N ALA A 228 -21.89 -42.27 -26.44
CA ALA A 228 -20.77 -42.10 -27.36
C ALA A 228 -20.68 -40.66 -27.85
N LEU A 229 -21.83 -40.06 -28.18
CA LEU A 229 -21.92 -38.67 -28.55
C LEU A 229 -21.60 -37.74 -27.37
N GLN A 230 -22.07 -38.06 -26.15
CA GLN A 230 -21.73 -37.29 -24.95
C GLN A 230 -20.21 -37.25 -24.72
N LYS A 231 -19.57 -38.42 -24.74
CA LYS A 231 -18.12 -38.53 -24.57
C LYS A 231 -17.37 -37.74 -25.64
N LYS A 232 -17.81 -37.81 -26.91
CA LYS A 232 -17.21 -37.04 -28.00
C LYS A 232 -17.37 -35.54 -27.79
N ALA A 233 -18.58 -35.08 -27.45
CA ALA A 233 -18.88 -33.66 -27.23
C ALA A 233 -18.07 -33.08 -26.07
N PHE A 234 -17.99 -33.80 -24.96
CA PHE A 234 -17.30 -33.33 -23.75
C PHE A 234 -15.77 -33.42 -23.87
N ASN A 235 -15.25 -34.26 -24.76
CA ASN A 235 -13.81 -34.29 -25.06
C ASN A 235 -13.40 -33.25 -26.12
N ALA A 236 -14.32 -32.87 -27.01
CA ALA A 236 -14.07 -31.91 -28.09
C ALA A 236 -14.08 -30.44 -27.60
N ALA A 237 -14.70 -30.16 -26.47
CA ALA A 237 -14.67 -28.84 -25.84
C ALA A 237 -13.28 -28.59 -25.21
N HIS A 238 -12.31 -28.17 -26.02
CA HIS A 238 -10.87 -27.95 -25.72
C HIS A 238 -10.54 -26.90 -24.62
N ARG A 239 -11.40 -26.67 -23.63
CA ARG A 239 -11.18 -25.69 -22.56
C ARG A 239 -10.65 -26.30 -21.26
N PHE A 240 -10.72 -27.62 -21.13
CA PHE A 240 -10.32 -28.33 -19.92
C PHE A 240 -9.22 -29.33 -20.29
N VAL A 241 -8.14 -29.38 -19.51
CA VAL A 241 -7.08 -30.38 -19.69
C VAL A 241 -7.68 -31.75 -19.32
N GLY A 242 -8.18 -32.49 -20.32
CA GLY A 242 -8.86 -33.77 -20.13
C GLY A 242 -10.34 -33.75 -20.52
N THR A 243 -11.14 -34.59 -19.87
CA THR A 243 -12.60 -34.70 -20.08
C THR A 243 -13.35 -33.68 -19.23
N THR A 244 -14.44 -33.09 -19.73
CA THR A 244 -15.30 -32.18 -18.94
C THR A 244 -15.81 -32.86 -17.67
N ARG A 245 -15.64 -32.20 -16.52
CA ARG A 245 -16.05 -32.70 -15.19
C ARG A 245 -17.38 -32.13 -14.76
N CYS A 246 -18.07 -32.81 -13.83
CA CYS A 246 -19.34 -32.33 -13.27
C CYS A 246 -19.19 -30.90 -12.71
N ALA A 247 -18.13 -30.66 -11.93
CA ALA A 247 -17.89 -29.40 -11.23
C ALA A 247 -17.50 -28.20 -12.12
N GLU A 248 -17.29 -28.41 -13.43
CA GLU A 248 -16.97 -27.31 -14.37
C GLU A 248 -18.22 -26.53 -14.81
N CYS A 249 -19.37 -27.22 -14.80
CA CYS A 249 -20.68 -26.63 -15.07
C CYS A 249 -21.59 -26.66 -13.82
N HIS A 250 -21.42 -27.64 -12.94
CA HIS A 250 -22.16 -27.77 -11.68
C HIS A 250 -21.26 -27.36 -10.50
N GLU A 251 -21.03 -26.05 -10.35
CA GLU A 251 -20.13 -25.50 -9.34
C GLU A 251 -20.85 -25.27 -8.00
N GLU A 252 -20.35 -25.89 -6.95
CA GLU A 252 -20.83 -25.69 -5.58
C GLU A 252 -20.07 -24.55 -4.88
N HIS A 253 -20.52 -24.15 -3.68
CA HIS A 253 -20.00 -23.02 -2.89
C HIS A 253 -20.33 -21.64 -3.47
N LYS A 254 -21.35 -21.56 -4.35
CA LYS A 254 -21.77 -20.32 -5.01
C LYS A 254 -23.15 -19.82 -4.58
N ALA A 255 -23.68 -20.30 -3.45
CA ALA A 255 -24.99 -19.86 -2.99
C ALA A 255 -25.05 -18.32 -2.82
N PRO A 256 -26.12 -17.66 -3.29
CA PRO A 256 -27.45 -18.24 -3.53
C PRO A 256 -27.69 -18.78 -4.95
N HIS A 257 -26.67 -18.82 -5.82
CA HIS A 257 -26.84 -19.30 -7.19
C HIS A 257 -27.09 -20.82 -7.25
N PRO A 258 -27.86 -21.29 -8.26
CA PRO A 258 -27.98 -22.71 -8.54
C PRO A 258 -26.62 -23.33 -8.84
N ILE A 259 -26.48 -24.63 -8.56
CA ILE A 259 -25.24 -25.37 -8.83
C ILE A 259 -24.88 -25.35 -10.32
N ALA A 260 -25.88 -25.47 -11.20
CA ALA A 260 -25.67 -25.37 -12.63
C ALA A 260 -25.38 -23.91 -13.01
N LYS A 261 -24.22 -23.67 -13.61
CA LYS A 261 -23.80 -22.36 -14.10
C LYS A 261 -24.72 -21.90 -15.23
N GLN A 262 -25.35 -20.74 -15.04
CA GLN A 262 -26.34 -20.18 -15.95
C GLN A 262 -25.74 -19.11 -16.89
N ASP A 263 -24.46 -19.24 -17.27
CA ASP A 263 -23.80 -18.25 -18.11
C ASP A 263 -24.03 -18.56 -19.61
N ASN A 264 -24.57 -17.60 -20.37
CA ASN A 264 -24.86 -17.76 -21.80
C ASN A 264 -23.60 -18.12 -22.61
N GLY A 265 -22.44 -17.60 -22.21
CA GLY A 265 -21.16 -17.91 -22.85
C GLY A 265 -20.73 -19.37 -22.70
N MET A 266 -21.20 -20.09 -21.68
CA MET A 266 -20.98 -21.51 -21.49
C MET A 266 -21.85 -22.31 -22.44
N CYS A 267 -23.11 -21.91 -22.60
CA CYS A 267 -24.03 -22.52 -23.57
C CYS A 267 -23.46 -22.41 -24.99
N VAL A 268 -23.02 -21.23 -25.42
CA VAL A 268 -22.47 -20.99 -26.76
C VAL A 268 -21.17 -21.78 -27.01
N LYS A 269 -20.34 -22.04 -26.00
CA LYS A 269 -19.10 -22.83 -26.18
C LYS A 269 -19.34 -24.25 -26.67
N CYS A 270 -20.40 -24.89 -26.21
CA CYS A 270 -20.74 -26.25 -26.63
C CYS A 270 -21.77 -26.26 -27.77
N HIS A 271 -22.73 -25.33 -27.76
CA HIS A 271 -23.83 -25.31 -28.71
C HIS A 271 -23.60 -24.40 -29.93
N GLY A 272 -22.57 -23.55 -29.93
CA GLY A 272 -22.35 -22.60 -31.01
C GLY A 272 -21.85 -23.20 -32.31
N ASN A 273 -21.34 -24.43 -32.28
CA ASN A 273 -20.95 -25.17 -33.48
C ASN A 273 -21.33 -26.66 -33.36
N ILE A 274 -22.57 -26.95 -32.97
CA ILE A 274 -23.02 -28.32 -32.68
C ILE A 274 -22.88 -29.27 -33.88
N LYS A 275 -23.00 -28.75 -35.11
CA LYS A 275 -22.83 -29.54 -36.34
C LYS A 275 -21.39 -29.99 -36.59
N VAL A 276 -20.40 -29.29 -36.02
CA VAL A 276 -18.99 -29.73 -36.08
C VAL A 276 -18.79 -30.97 -35.18
N ILE A 277 -19.47 -31.00 -34.03
CA ILE A 277 -19.39 -32.12 -33.07
C ILE A 277 -20.18 -33.33 -33.60
N ASN A 278 -21.41 -33.09 -34.08
CA ASN A 278 -22.28 -34.08 -34.70
C ASN A 278 -22.85 -33.55 -36.02
N PRO A 279 -22.29 -33.95 -37.18
CA PRO A 279 -22.76 -33.53 -38.50
C PRO A 279 -24.23 -33.85 -38.77
N ASN A 280 -24.76 -34.92 -38.15
CA ASN A 280 -26.14 -35.38 -38.33
C ASN A 280 -27.11 -34.75 -37.31
N SER A 281 -26.66 -33.79 -36.51
CA SER A 281 -27.51 -33.12 -35.52
C SER A 281 -28.63 -32.35 -36.20
N THR A 282 -29.87 -32.55 -35.74
CA THR A 282 -31.05 -31.78 -36.18
C THR A 282 -31.14 -30.40 -35.50
N LEU A 283 -30.29 -30.14 -34.50
CA LEU A 283 -30.23 -28.88 -33.77
C LEU A 283 -29.45 -27.81 -34.53
N SER A 284 -29.91 -26.57 -34.42
CA SER A 284 -29.20 -25.39 -34.93
C SER A 284 -28.05 -24.98 -34.02
N ASN A 285 -27.04 -24.30 -34.60
CA ASN A 285 -26.00 -23.64 -33.83
C ASN A 285 -26.58 -22.49 -33.00
N VAL A 286 -26.04 -22.26 -31.81
CA VAL A 286 -26.47 -21.21 -30.88
C VAL A 286 -25.44 -20.07 -30.84
N HIS A 287 -25.89 -18.84 -31.05
CA HIS A 287 -25.06 -17.64 -30.97
C HIS A 287 -25.67 -16.65 -29.97
N ASP A 288 -24.87 -15.70 -29.51
CA ASP A 288 -25.27 -14.63 -28.60
C ASP A 288 -26.06 -13.50 -29.30
#